data_AF-A0A2D4YAB2-F1
#
_entry.id   AF-A0A2D4YAB2-F1
#
_cell.length_a   1.000
_cell.length_b   1.000
_cell.length_c   1.000
_cell.angle_alpha   90.00
_cell.angle_beta   90.00
_cell.angle_gamma   90.00
#
_symmetry.space_group_name_H-M   'P 1'
#
loop_
_entity.id
_entity.type
_entity.pdbx_description
1 polymer ?
#
loop_
_entity_poly.entity_id
_entity_poly.type
_entity_poly.pdbx_seq_one_letter_code
_entity_poly.pdbx_strand_id
1 'polypeptide(L)'
;MIDFIKLIEETEQLLSNSSSLKIVEGLFINKYGSEEKAKEAFKAILEQSKKNDNLQELIFSEFGLDKIIRVLNSFKEASNLKETYENLQNEKLKLIKEETPKSKEELLNNLELLSNAAHQVDISETSKDNLINYINENVIFNLANTRKELGYPDPRPFNYWLKFFFQGKYNDKINEGNSKNSGKLTLFEYLEVVSAFLLSYDESKIDYSNPEKMLKRFELQKKTQKQVLKYITNNNYSYLKEKLEDLYISDVYRNKFGDQPFDTSKRKIPYSLITVIEKHIKEEYLN
;
A
#
# COMPACT_ATOMS: atom_id res chain seq x y z
N MET A 1 26.38 38.21 -14.31
CA MET A 1 25.71 36.94 -14.57
C MET A 1 25.70 36.19 -13.24
N ILE A 2 24.58 36.22 -12.51
CA ILE A 2 24.49 35.62 -11.16
C ILE A 2 24.02 34.18 -11.35
N ASP A 3 24.87 33.26 -10.93
CA ASP A 3 24.79 31.82 -11.14
C ASP A 3 23.85 31.21 -10.09
N PHE A 4 22.85 30.44 -10.54
CA PHE A 4 21.86 29.80 -9.67
C PHE A 4 22.54 28.81 -8.71
N ILE A 5 23.63 28.21 -9.19
CA ILE A 5 24.54 27.35 -8.43
C ILE A 5 25.20 28.15 -7.30
N LYS A 6 25.67 29.38 -7.55
CA LYS A 6 26.24 30.25 -6.50
C LYS A 6 25.24 30.56 -5.38
N LEU A 7 23.98 30.84 -5.74
CA LEU A 7 22.94 31.18 -4.77
C LEU A 7 22.55 29.99 -3.87
N ILE A 8 22.68 28.76 -4.37
CA ILE A 8 22.40 27.56 -3.57
C ILE A 8 23.65 27.09 -2.80
N GLU A 9 24.84 27.18 -3.39
CA GLU A 9 26.13 26.90 -2.72
C GLU A 9 26.35 27.83 -1.51
N GLU A 10 25.95 29.10 -1.60
CA GLU A 10 26.00 30.07 -0.50
C GLU A 10 25.10 29.72 0.70
N THR A 11 24.21 28.72 0.57
CA THR A 11 23.29 28.32 1.65
C THR A 11 23.68 27.07 2.43
N GLU A 12 24.75 26.34 2.06
CA GLU A 12 25.32 25.13 2.74
C GLU A 12 24.35 24.01 3.20
N GLN A 13 23.04 24.20 3.10
CA GLN A 13 21.99 23.36 3.69
C GLN A 13 21.24 22.51 2.65
N LEU A 14 21.34 22.84 1.36
CA LEU A 14 20.61 22.17 0.29
C LEU A 14 21.57 21.44 -0.66
N LEU A 15 21.86 20.19 -0.29
CA LEU A 15 22.34 19.13 -1.19
C LEU A 15 23.77 19.36 -1.72
N SER A 16 24.73 18.62 -1.16
CA SER A 16 26.17 18.66 -1.48
C SER A 16 26.56 18.10 -2.86
N ASN A 17 25.63 17.94 -3.80
CA ASN A 17 25.90 17.38 -5.13
C ASN A 17 25.28 18.21 -6.26
N SER A 18 26.12 18.61 -7.23
CA SER A 18 25.77 19.37 -8.44
C SER A 18 24.59 18.82 -9.24
N SER A 19 24.37 17.49 -9.24
CA SER A 19 23.22 16.87 -9.91
C SER A 19 21.89 17.24 -9.25
N SER A 20 21.85 17.36 -7.93
CA SER A 20 20.66 17.75 -7.19
C SER A 20 20.28 19.21 -7.44
N LEU A 21 21.28 20.08 -7.60
CA LEU A 21 21.08 21.50 -7.92
C LEU A 21 20.42 21.69 -9.28
N LYS A 22 20.87 20.94 -10.29
CA LYS A 22 20.28 20.95 -11.64
C LYS A 22 18.82 20.50 -11.66
N ILE A 23 18.46 19.52 -10.82
CA ILE A 23 17.08 19.06 -10.69
C ILE A 23 16.21 20.18 -10.09
N VAL A 24 16.66 20.82 -9.02
CA VAL A 24 15.93 21.94 -8.40
C VAL A 24 15.73 23.09 -9.38
N GLU A 25 16.79 23.49 -10.08
CA GLU A 25 16.73 24.52 -11.11
C GLU A 25 15.72 24.17 -12.22
N GLY A 26 15.79 22.94 -12.76
CA GLY A 26 14.85 22.47 -13.77
C GLY A 26 13.40 22.48 -13.29
N LEU A 27 13.14 22.13 -12.03
CA LEU A 27 11.80 22.20 -11.44
C LEU A 27 11.26 23.63 -11.38
N PHE A 28 12.08 24.60 -10.96
CA PHE A 28 11.69 26.01 -10.94
C PHE A 28 11.44 26.54 -12.35
N ILE A 29 12.33 26.26 -13.31
CA ILE A 29 12.18 26.71 -14.70
C ILE A 29 10.88 26.17 -15.29
N ASN A 30 10.59 24.88 -15.09
CA ASN A 30 9.36 24.28 -15.62
C ASN A 30 8.10 24.80 -14.93
N LYS A 31 8.13 25.07 -13.61
CA LYS A 31 6.98 25.65 -12.90
C LYS A 31 6.68 27.08 -13.35
N TYR A 32 7.71 27.89 -13.52
CA TYR A 32 7.58 29.34 -13.79
C TYR A 32 7.66 29.70 -15.29
N GLY A 33 8.01 28.76 -16.16
CA GLY A 33 8.01 28.87 -17.61
C GLY A 33 9.23 29.57 -18.23
N SER A 34 10.13 30.14 -17.43
CA SER A 34 11.40 30.69 -17.89
C SER A 34 12.44 30.78 -16.78
N GLU A 35 13.71 30.85 -17.16
CA GLU A 35 14.85 31.00 -16.23
C GLU A 35 14.78 32.32 -15.44
N GLU A 36 14.35 33.41 -16.08
CA GLU A 36 14.23 34.72 -15.45
C GLU A 36 13.16 34.72 -14.34
N LYS A 37 11.97 34.15 -14.62
CA LYS A 37 10.90 34.05 -13.64
C LYS A 37 11.22 33.08 -12.50
N ALA A 38 11.87 31.96 -12.83
CA ALA A 38 12.39 31.01 -11.85
C ALA A 38 13.39 31.70 -10.90
N LYS A 39 14.26 32.56 -11.44
CA LYS A 39 15.22 33.35 -10.65
C LYS A 39 14.56 34.34 -9.72
N GLU A 40 13.54 35.05 -10.18
CA GLU A 40 12.78 35.97 -9.33
C GLU A 40 12.06 35.23 -8.19
N ALA A 41 11.38 34.13 -8.49
CA ALA A 41 10.70 33.32 -7.50
C ALA A 41 11.66 32.74 -6.44
N PHE A 42 12.79 32.18 -6.87
CA PHE A 42 13.77 31.61 -5.95
C PHE A 42 14.42 32.68 -5.06
N LYS A 43 14.70 33.88 -5.60
CA LYS A 43 15.19 35.01 -4.79
C LYS A 43 14.18 35.42 -3.73
N ALA A 44 12.89 35.47 -4.06
CA ALA A 44 11.85 35.79 -3.08
C ALA A 44 11.83 34.75 -1.94
N ILE A 45 11.96 33.46 -2.27
CA ILE A 45 12.07 32.38 -1.28
C ILE A 45 13.33 32.54 -0.41
N LEU A 46 14.48 32.85 -1.00
CA LEU A 46 15.73 33.10 -0.26
C LEU A 46 15.61 34.31 0.69
N GLU A 47 14.97 35.39 0.25
CA GLU A 47 14.76 36.56 1.10
C GLU A 47 13.81 36.25 2.26
N GLN A 48 12.80 35.42 2.02
CA GLN A 48 11.89 34.94 3.05
C GLN A 48 12.60 34.00 4.04
N SER A 49 13.45 33.09 3.54
CA SER A 49 14.14 32.11 4.39
C SER A 49 15.13 32.75 5.36
N LYS A 50 15.81 33.83 4.96
CA LYS A 50 16.75 34.57 5.82
C LYS A 50 16.14 35.07 7.14
N LYS A 51 14.81 35.20 7.21
CA LYS A 51 14.12 35.62 8.43
C LYS A 51 13.97 34.49 9.46
N ASN A 52 13.86 33.25 9.01
CA ASN A 52 13.45 32.10 9.84
C ASN A 52 14.37 30.87 9.71
N ASP A 53 15.43 30.93 8.91
CA ASP A 53 16.36 29.82 8.63
C ASP A 53 15.64 28.53 8.17
N ASN A 54 14.69 28.66 7.23
CA ASN A 54 13.79 27.59 6.82
C ASN A 54 13.73 27.38 5.31
N LEU A 55 14.85 27.58 4.61
CA LEU A 55 14.91 27.55 3.14
C LEU A 55 14.41 26.23 2.55
N GLN A 56 14.78 25.10 3.15
CA GLN A 56 14.36 23.78 2.69
C GLN A 56 12.84 23.59 2.80
N GLU A 57 12.22 24.04 3.88
CA GLU A 57 10.77 23.95 4.06
C GLU A 57 10.02 24.78 3.02
N LEU A 58 10.51 25.99 2.74
CA LEU A 58 9.90 26.86 1.74
C LEU A 58 9.98 26.25 0.34
N ILE A 59 11.14 25.71 -0.05
CA ILE A 59 11.29 25.00 -1.33
C ILE A 59 10.39 23.76 -1.38
N PHE A 60 10.28 23.01 -0.28
CA PHE A 60 9.40 21.83 -0.25
C PHE A 60 7.93 22.22 -0.40
N SER A 61 7.51 23.27 0.30
CA SER A 61 6.14 23.79 0.20
C SER A 61 5.81 24.32 -1.20
N GLU A 62 6.79 24.93 -1.87
CA GLU A 62 6.64 25.49 -3.22
C GLU A 62 6.23 24.41 -4.24
N PHE A 63 6.75 23.18 -4.08
CA PHE A 63 6.41 22.04 -4.94
C PHE A 63 5.41 21.07 -4.29
N GLY A 64 4.85 21.39 -3.13
CA GLY A 64 3.97 20.49 -2.38
C GLY A 64 4.64 19.19 -1.91
N LEU A 65 5.98 19.17 -1.81
CA LEU A 65 6.76 18.02 -1.37
C LEU A 65 6.50 17.67 0.10
N ASP A 66 6.12 18.64 0.93
CA ASP A 66 5.69 18.43 2.31
C ASP A 66 4.53 17.43 2.39
N LYS A 67 3.55 17.54 1.48
CA LYS A 67 2.40 16.62 1.41
C LYS A 67 2.82 15.24 0.95
N ILE A 68 3.72 15.16 -0.04
CA ILE A 68 4.27 13.88 -0.52
C ILE A 68 5.04 13.20 0.61
N ILE A 69 5.87 13.94 1.34
CA ILE A 69 6.65 13.43 2.47
C ILE A 69 5.72 12.94 3.59
N ARG A 70 4.63 13.65 3.90
CA ARG A 70 3.59 13.17 4.84
C ARG A 70 3.03 11.82 4.41
N VAL A 71 2.67 11.69 3.13
CA VAL A 71 2.18 10.42 2.57
C VAL A 71 3.26 9.34 2.67
N LEU A 72 4.50 9.61 2.28
CA LEU A 72 5.62 8.65 2.35
C LEU A 72 5.95 8.22 3.79
N ASN A 73 5.93 9.15 4.74
CA ASN A 73 6.16 8.85 6.16
C ASN A 73 5.08 7.93 6.72
N SER A 74 3.84 8.07 6.27
CA SER A 74 2.74 7.18 6.64
C SER A 74 2.99 5.71 6.23
N PHE A 75 3.77 5.47 5.16
CA PHE A 75 4.23 4.13 4.79
C PHE A 75 5.33 3.62 5.71
N LYS A 76 6.30 4.49 6.06
CA LYS A 76 7.46 4.12 6.89
C LYS A 76 7.06 3.66 8.30
N GLU A 77 5.97 4.20 8.82
CA GLU A 77 5.44 3.85 10.15
C GLU A 77 4.65 2.54 10.16
N ALA A 78 4.28 2.00 9.00
CA ALA A 78 3.47 0.79 8.92
C ALA A 78 4.32 -0.47 9.14
N SER A 79 3.82 -1.38 9.97
CA SER A 79 4.48 -2.67 10.25
C SER A 79 3.96 -3.82 9.39
N ASN A 80 2.90 -3.58 8.61
CA ASN A 80 2.23 -4.56 7.75
C ASN A 80 1.34 -3.86 6.69
N LEU A 81 0.88 -4.62 5.70
CA LEU A 81 0.13 -4.11 4.56
C LEU A 81 -1.24 -3.54 4.98
N LYS A 82 -1.92 -4.17 5.94
CA LYS A 82 -3.17 -3.62 6.47
C LYS A 82 -2.97 -2.22 7.06
N GLU A 83 -1.96 -2.04 7.90
CA GLU A 83 -1.60 -0.71 8.45
C GLU A 83 -1.21 0.27 7.35
N THR A 84 -0.46 -0.17 6.34
CA THR A 84 -0.14 0.67 5.17
C THR A 84 -1.41 1.23 4.52
N TYR A 85 -2.43 0.40 4.34
CA TYR A 85 -3.70 0.84 3.76
C TYR A 85 -4.50 1.76 4.67
N GLU A 86 -4.53 1.48 5.98
CA GLU A 86 -5.19 2.35 6.96
C GLU A 86 -4.54 3.74 6.99
N ASN A 87 -3.20 3.78 7.00
CA ASN A 87 -2.43 5.02 6.96
C ASN A 87 -2.69 5.80 5.68
N LEU A 88 -2.67 5.13 4.52
CA LEU A 88 -2.96 5.76 3.23
C LEU A 88 -4.37 6.34 3.17
N GLN A 89 -5.38 5.60 3.64
CA GLN A 89 -6.75 6.08 3.66
C GLN A 89 -6.91 7.30 4.59
N ASN A 90 -6.32 7.24 5.79
CA ASN A 90 -6.38 8.32 6.76
C ASN A 90 -5.71 9.60 6.21
N GLU A 91 -4.53 9.47 5.61
CA GLU A 91 -3.82 10.63 5.06
C GLU A 91 -4.54 11.22 3.84
N LYS A 92 -5.07 10.35 2.95
CA LYS A 92 -5.95 10.79 1.85
C LYS A 92 -7.14 11.61 2.36
N LEU A 93 -7.81 11.16 3.42
CA LEU A 93 -8.96 11.87 3.99
C LEU A 93 -8.56 13.22 4.62
N LYS A 94 -7.38 13.32 5.26
CA LYS A 94 -6.87 14.59 5.77
C LYS A 94 -6.59 15.57 4.63
N LEU A 95 -5.85 15.15 3.61
CA LEU A 95 -5.53 15.97 2.45
C LEU A 95 -6.80 16.45 1.72
N ILE A 96 -7.81 15.60 1.56
CA ILE A 96 -9.09 16.01 0.95
C ILE A 96 -9.77 17.16 1.72
N LYS A 97 -9.65 17.17 3.05
CA LYS A 97 -10.25 18.18 3.94
C LYS A 97 -9.44 19.47 4.01
N GLU A 98 -8.12 19.36 3.94
CA GLU A 98 -7.19 20.51 4.01
C GLU A 98 -7.20 21.33 2.71
N GLU A 99 -7.58 20.73 1.58
CA GLU A 99 -7.35 21.32 0.26
C GLU A 99 -8.59 21.93 -0.41
N THR A 100 -8.41 23.15 -0.92
CA THR A 100 -9.34 23.82 -1.84
C THR A 100 -9.25 23.22 -3.26
N PRO A 101 -10.24 23.44 -4.15
CA PRO A 101 -10.15 22.99 -5.54
C PRO A 101 -8.90 23.50 -6.27
N LYS A 102 -8.56 24.78 -6.06
CA LYS A 102 -7.40 25.42 -6.69
C LYS A 102 -6.07 24.82 -6.20
N SER A 103 -5.94 24.56 -4.90
CA SER A 103 -4.72 23.98 -4.34
C SER A 103 -4.55 22.50 -4.72
N LYS A 104 -5.63 21.76 -4.99
CA LYS A 104 -5.57 20.42 -5.59
C LYS A 104 -5.01 20.44 -7.01
N GLU A 105 -5.47 21.37 -7.83
CA GLU A 105 -4.96 21.55 -9.20
C GLU A 105 -3.47 21.93 -9.20
N GLU A 106 -3.06 22.83 -8.32
CA GLU A 106 -1.66 23.19 -8.15
C GLU A 106 -0.79 22.00 -7.69
N LEU A 107 -1.27 21.21 -6.75
CA LEU A 107 -0.58 19.99 -6.31
C LEU A 107 -0.45 18.97 -7.46
N LEU A 108 -1.49 18.77 -8.26
CA LEU A 108 -1.45 17.88 -9.42
C LEU A 108 -0.42 18.34 -10.46
N ASN A 109 -0.39 19.64 -10.77
CA ASN A 109 0.60 20.21 -11.68
C ASN A 109 2.02 20.02 -11.13
N ASN A 110 2.24 20.27 -9.83
CA ASN A 110 3.54 20.05 -9.21
C ASN A 110 3.97 18.57 -9.24
N LEU A 111 3.03 17.64 -9.03
CA LEU A 111 3.30 16.20 -9.11
C LEU A 111 3.69 15.77 -10.53
N GLU A 112 3.06 16.34 -11.56
CA GLU A 112 3.42 16.08 -12.95
C GLU A 112 4.83 16.60 -13.26
N LEU A 113 5.17 17.80 -12.79
CA LEU A 113 6.52 18.36 -12.91
C LEU A 113 7.58 17.46 -12.24
N LEU A 114 7.30 16.99 -11.03
CA LEU A 114 8.19 16.09 -10.29
C LEU A 114 8.34 14.74 -10.98
N SER A 115 7.25 14.17 -11.49
CA SER A 115 7.28 12.93 -12.27
C SER A 115 8.16 13.07 -13.50
N ASN A 116 7.98 14.16 -14.27
CA ASN A 116 8.78 14.42 -15.47
C ASN A 116 10.27 14.60 -15.13
N ALA A 117 10.58 15.32 -14.04
CA ALA A 117 11.96 15.48 -13.58
C ALA A 117 12.58 14.14 -13.13
N ALA A 118 11.82 13.27 -12.46
CA ALA A 118 12.30 11.96 -12.03
C ALA A 118 12.68 11.06 -13.22
N HIS A 119 11.97 11.13 -14.35
CA HIS A 119 12.32 10.39 -15.57
C HIS A 119 13.59 10.91 -16.26
N GLN A 120 14.05 12.12 -15.93
CA GLN A 120 15.32 12.67 -16.43
C GLN A 120 16.53 12.21 -15.61
N VAL A 121 16.30 11.62 -14.43
CA VAL A 121 17.35 11.04 -13.60
C VAL A 121 17.55 9.59 -14.03
N ASP A 122 18.64 9.33 -14.76
CA ASP A 122 19.02 7.98 -15.15
C ASP A 122 19.57 7.22 -13.93
N ILE A 123 18.71 6.41 -13.30
CA ILE A 123 19.11 5.45 -12.28
C ILE A 123 19.34 4.13 -13.01
N SER A 124 20.58 3.64 -13.01
CA SER A 124 20.89 2.37 -13.65
C SER A 124 20.06 1.24 -13.06
N GLU A 125 19.65 0.29 -13.91
CA GLU A 125 18.80 -0.83 -13.48
C GLU A 125 19.46 -1.63 -12.35
N THR A 126 20.79 -1.80 -12.41
CA THR A 126 21.59 -2.40 -11.33
C THR A 126 21.44 -1.66 -10.00
N SER A 127 21.36 -0.34 -10.01
CA SER A 127 21.19 0.44 -8.77
C SER A 127 19.78 0.28 -8.20
N LYS A 128 18.76 0.18 -9.06
CA LYS A 128 17.38 -0.12 -8.64
C LYS A 128 17.31 -1.52 -8.04
N ASP A 129 17.86 -2.52 -8.71
CA ASP A 129 17.88 -3.91 -8.23
C ASP A 129 18.61 -4.03 -6.90
N ASN A 130 19.76 -3.36 -6.76
CA ASN A 130 20.50 -3.35 -5.50
C ASN A 130 19.68 -2.73 -4.37
N LEU A 131 18.99 -1.62 -4.62
CA LEU A 131 18.13 -0.98 -3.62
C LEU A 131 16.95 -1.89 -3.25
N ILE A 132 16.30 -2.50 -4.23
CA ILE A 132 15.18 -3.41 -4.03
C ILE A 132 15.61 -4.63 -3.20
N ASN A 133 16.74 -5.25 -3.54
CA ASN A 133 17.29 -6.38 -2.81
C ASN A 133 17.68 -5.99 -1.38
N TYR A 134 18.33 -4.84 -1.22
CA TYR A 134 18.64 -4.29 0.10
C TYR A 134 17.38 -4.12 0.96
N ILE A 135 16.31 -3.53 0.42
CA ILE A 135 15.04 -3.38 1.12
C ILE A 135 14.45 -4.76 1.47
N ASN A 136 14.43 -5.70 0.51
CA ASN A 136 13.87 -7.03 0.71
C ASN A 136 14.55 -7.82 1.83
N GLU A 137 15.88 -7.70 1.96
CA GLU A 137 16.66 -8.40 2.98
C GLU A 137 16.56 -7.75 4.37
N ASN A 138 16.40 -6.42 4.42
CA ASN A 138 16.38 -5.68 5.69
C ASN A 138 14.97 -5.56 6.29
N VAL A 139 13.91 -5.73 5.49
CA VAL A 139 12.53 -5.74 5.99
C VAL A 139 12.11 -7.18 6.28
N ILE A 140 12.14 -7.53 7.57
CA ILE A 140 11.83 -8.88 8.04
C ILE A 140 10.46 -8.91 8.71
N PHE A 141 9.55 -9.70 8.16
CA PHE A 141 8.26 -10.04 8.77
C PHE A 141 8.35 -11.41 9.46
N ASN A 142 7.36 -11.74 10.28
CA ASN A 142 7.24 -13.10 10.81
C ASN A 142 5.91 -13.73 10.42
N LEU A 143 5.94 -15.04 10.18
CA LEU A 143 4.81 -15.78 9.65
C LEU A 143 3.61 -15.79 10.63
N ALA A 144 3.86 -15.71 11.94
CA ALA A 144 2.82 -15.63 12.95
C ALA A 144 2.01 -14.33 12.88
N ASN A 145 2.67 -13.19 12.65
CA ASN A 145 2.05 -11.87 12.52
C ASN A 145 1.33 -11.75 11.19
N THR A 146 1.95 -12.16 10.08
CA THR A 146 1.29 -12.20 8.76
C THR A 146 0.01 -13.04 8.80
N ARG A 147 0.05 -14.20 9.46
CA ARG A 147 -1.13 -15.03 9.66
C ARG A 147 -2.25 -14.31 10.45
N LYS A 148 -1.89 -13.60 11.52
CA LYS A 148 -2.86 -12.85 12.34
C LYS A 148 -3.45 -11.67 11.56
N GLU A 149 -2.61 -10.96 10.80
CA GLU A 149 -3.01 -9.89 9.88
C GLU A 149 -4.08 -10.38 8.90
N LEU A 150 -3.84 -11.53 8.26
CA LEU A 150 -4.77 -12.21 7.35
C LEU A 150 -5.99 -12.84 8.07
N GLY A 151 -6.13 -12.65 9.38
CA GLY A 151 -7.32 -13.03 10.14
C GLY A 151 -7.38 -14.48 10.60
N TYR A 152 -6.25 -15.21 10.62
CA TYR A 152 -6.19 -16.63 11.03
C TYR A 152 -5.54 -16.79 12.42
N PRO A 153 -6.23 -16.66 13.56
CA PRO A 153 -5.61 -16.76 14.88
C PRO A 153 -5.07 -18.15 15.25
N ASP A 154 -5.55 -19.23 14.62
CA ASP A 154 -5.01 -20.60 14.74
C ASP A 154 -4.05 -20.90 13.57
N PRO A 155 -2.84 -21.44 13.81
CA PRO A 155 -1.89 -21.84 12.77
C PRO A 155 -2.36 -23.00 11.87
N ARG A 156 -3.17 -23.93 12.37
CA ARG A 156 -3.60 -25.13 11.61
C ARG A 156 -4.33 -24.79 10.30
N PRO A 157 -5.39 -23.95 10.28
CA PRO A 157 -6.08 -23.59 9.03
C PRO A 157 -5.19 -22.78 8.09
N PHE A 158 -4.37 -21.87 8.63
CA PHE A 158 -3.44 -21.07 7.83
C PHE A 158 -2.38 -21.96 7.14
N ASN A 159 -1.73 -22.85 7.89
CA ASN A 159 -0.68 -23.74 7.38
C ASN A 159 -1.20 -24.68 6.30
N TYR A 160 -2.46 -25.11 6.39
CA TYR A 160 -3.08 -25.90 5.32
C TYR A 160 -3.15 -25.11 4.01
N TRP A 161 -3.66 -23.87 4.05
CA TRP A 161 -3.80 -23.04 2.84
C TRP A 161 -2.44 -22.60 2.30
N LEU A 162 -1.49 -22.28 3.19
CA LEU A 162 -0.12 -21.96 2.80
C LEU A 162 0.54 -23.13 2.04
N LYS A 163 0.38 -24.37 2.52
CA LYS A 163 0.85 -25.57 1.81
C LYS A 163 0.11 -25.80 0.49
N PHE A 164 -1.18 -25.50 0.44
CA PHE A 164 -1.99 -25.64 -0.78
C PHE A 164 -1.51 -24.67 -1.88
N PHE A 165 -1.35 -23.38 -1.56
CA PHE A 165 -0.94 -22.38 -2.55
C PHE A 165 0.51 -22.54 -3.02
N PHE A 166 1.41 -22.94 -2.12
CA PHE A 166 2.86 -22.91 -2.38
C PHE A 166 3.53 -24.28 -2.34
N GLN A 167 2.75 -25.36 -2.39
CA GLN A 167 3.23 -26.75 -2.47
C GLN A 167 4.33 -27.11 -1.44
N GLY A 168 4.28 -26.50 -0.25
CA GLY A 168 5.25 -26.77 0.82
C GLY A 168 6.51 -25.90 0.84
N LYS A 169 6.65 -24.91 -0.05
CA LYS A 169 7.76 -23.91 -0.06
C LYS A 169 8.09 -23.34 1.33
N TYR A 170 7.07 -23.15 2.17
CA TYR A 170 7.18 -22.53 3.49
C TYR A 170 7.22 -23.53 4.67
N ASN A 171 7.40 -24.83 4.43
CA ASN A 171 7.39 -25.86 5.48
C ASN A 171 8.45 -25.62 6.55
N ASP A 172 9.66 -25.24 6.17
CA ASP A 172 10.74 -25.00 7.11
C ASP A 172 10.41 -23.82 8.03
N LYS A 173 9.84 -22.74 7.47
CA LYS A 173 9.40 -21.57 8.25
C LYS A 173 8.20 -21.84 9.15
N ILE A 174 7.33 -22.79 8.78
CA ILE A 174 6.23 -23.26 9.65
C ILE A 174 6.80 -23.95 10.89
N ASN A 175 7.88 -24.71 10.73
CA ASN A 175 8.51 -25.55 11.76
C ASN A 175 9.74 -24.90 12.42
N GLU A 176 10.10 -23.67 12.02
CA GLU A 176 11.24 -22.95 12.55
C GLU A 176 11.02 -22.54 14.00
N GLY A 177 11.95 -22.90 14.88
CA GLY A 177 11.96 -22.56 16.31
C GLY A 177 10.98 -23.38 17.17
N ASN A 178 10.94 -23.07 18.47
CA ASN A 178 10.08 -23.77 19.45
C ASN A 178 8.60 -23.28 19.41
N SER A 179 8.27 -22.29 18.57
CA SER A 179 6.94 -21.69 18.46
C SER A 179 6.39 -21.87 17.04
N LYS A 180 5.13 -22.31 16.93
CA LYS A 180 4.48 -22.54 15.64
C LYS A 180 4.47 -21.26 14.80
N ASN A 181 4.95 -21.35 13.56
CA ASN A 181 5.03 -20.23 12.62
C ASN A 181 5.94 -19.07 13.08
N SER A 182 7.03 -19.36 13.81
CA SER A 182 7.98 -18.31 14.20
C SER A 182 8.97 -17.92 13.10
N GLY A 183 8.97 -18.63 11.97
CA GLY A 183 9.87 -18.36 10.86
C GLY A 183 9.71 -16.97 10.26
N LYS A 184 10.85 -16.42 9.83
CA LYS A 184 10.99 -15.09 9.26
C LYS A 184 10.68 -15.08 7.77
N LEU A 185 10.01 -14.04 7.29
CA LEU A 185 9.72 -13.80 5.87
C LEU A 185 10.48 -12.56 5.41
N THR A 186 11.11 -12.63 4.23
CA THR A 186 11.55 -11.42 3.52
C THR A 186 10.33 -10.62 3.04
N LEU A 187 10.54 -9.38 2.60
CA LEU A 187 9.46 -8.57 2.03
C LEU A 187 8.75 -9.28 0.86
N PHE A 188 9.50 -9.89 -0.05
CA PHE A 188 8.93 -10.60 -1.20
C PHE A 188 8.13 -11.83 -0.81
N GLU A 189 8.62 -12.63 0.14
CA GLU A 189 7.87 -13.77 0.66
C GLU A 189 6.58 -13.33 1.36
N TYR A 190 6.67 -12.25 2.15
CA TYR A 190 5.50 -11.63 2.77
C TYR A 190 4.47 -11.19 1.73
N LEU A 191 4.89 -10.45 0.69
CA LEU A 191 4.00 -9.99 -0.37
C LEU A 191 3.39 -11.14 -1.16
N GLU A 192 4.16 -12.20 -1.44
CA GLU A 192 3.67 -13.41 -2.13
C GLU A 192 2.55 -14.09 -1.30
N VAL A 193 2.79 -14.29 0.00
CA VAL A 193 1.81 -14.90 0.90
C VAL A 193 0.56 -14.04 1.03
N VAL A 194 0.71 -12.74 1.27
CA VAL A 194 -0.44 -11.82 1.40
C VAL A 194 -1.24 -11.79 0.10
N SER A 195 -0.57 -11.72 -1.06
CA SER A 195 -1.25 -11.69 -2.35
C SER A 195 -2.10 -12.95 -2.59
N ALA A 196 -1.56 -14.14 -2.33
CA ALA A 196 -2.31 -15.39 -2.54
C ALA A 196 -3.57 -15.50 -1.67
N PHE A 197 -3.56 -14.88 -0.48
CA PHE A 197 -4.70 -14.88 0.42
C PHE A 197 -5.69 -13.74 0.14
N LEU A 198 -5.20 -12.57 -0.29
CA LEU A 198 -5.92 -11.30 -0.37
C LEU A 198 -6.48 -10.93 -1.74
N LEU A 199 -5.81 -11.32 -2.82
CA LEU A 199 -6.26 -10.98 -4.16
C LEU A 199 -7.46 -11.80 -4.58
N SER A 200 -8.31 -11.23 -5.43
CA SER A 200 -9.27 -12.01 -6.20
C SER A 200 -8.55 -12.97 -7.13
N TYR A 201 -9.19 -14.06 -7.55
CA TYR A 201 -8.58 -15.07 -8.42
C TYR A 201 -8.17 -14.55 -9.81
N ASP A 202 -8.77 -13.45 -10.26
CA ASP A 202 -8.50 -12.75 -11.53
C ASP A 202 -7.51 -11.59 -11.37
N GLU A 203 -7.01 -11.34 -10.16
CA GLU A 203 -6.07 -10.26 -9.88
C GLU A 203 -4.63 -10.79 -9.81
N SER A 204 -3.72 -10.12 -10.53
CA SER A 204 -2.31 -10.46 -10.54
C SER A 204 -1.46 -9.68 -9.54
N LYS A 205 -1.99 -8.57 -8.99
CA LYS A 205 -1.26 -7.68 -8.08
C LYS A 205 -2.17 -6.94 -7.11
N ILE A 206 -1.55 -6.50 -6.02
CA ILE A 206 -2.13 -5.63 -5.00
C ILE A 206 -2.40 -4.24 -5.60
N ASP A 207 -3.61 -3.72 -5.40
CA ASP A 207 -4.04 -2.40 -5.88
C ASP A 207 -3.99 -1.36 -4.75
N TYR A 208 -3.02 -0.45 -4.85
CA TYR A 208 -2.85 0.66 -3.90
C TYR A 208 -3.69 1.89 -4.25
N SER A 209 -4.26 1.95 -5.45
CA SER A 209 -5.09 3.08 -5.89
C SER A 209 -6.46 3.09 -5.20
N ASN A 210 -6.92 1.92 -4.73
CA ASN A 210 -8.19 1.76 -4.03
C ASN A 210 -8.00 1.14 -2.63
N PRO A 211 -7.49 1.92 -1.65
CA PRO A 211 -7.22 1.43 -0.30
C PRO A 211 -8.49 0.93 0.42
N GLU A 212 -9.64 1.56 0.17
CA GLU A 212 -10.93 1.16 0.74
C GLU A 212 -11.34 -0.26 0.36
N LYS A 213 -11.23 -0.59 -0.93
CA LYS A 213 -11.51 -1.94 -1.43
C LYS A 213 -10.60 -2.97 -0.76
N MET A 214 -9.32 -2.65 -0.57
CA MET A 214 -8.35 -3.55 0.05
C MET A 214 -8.60 -3.75 1.54
N LEU A 215 -8.91 -2.67 2.27
CA LEU A 215 -9.29 -2.76 3.68
C LEU A 215 -10.56 -3.59 3.85
N LYS A 216 -11.57 -3.40 2.99
CA LYS A 216 -12.78 -4.24 2.98
C LYS A 216 -12.42 -5.72 2.82
N ARG A 217 -11.41 -6.08 2.02
CA ARG A 217 -10.96 -7.48 1.88
C ARG A 217 -10.34 -8.03 3.15
N PHE A 218 -9.45 -7.28 3.81
CA PHE A 218 -8.92 -7.67 5.12
C PHE A 218 -10.02 -7.86 6.16
N GLU A 219 -11.12 -7.10 6.08
CA GLU A 219 -12.29 -7.31 6.93
C GLU A 219 -13.11 -8.55 6.54
N LEU A 220 -13.41 -8.73 5.25
CA LEU A 220 -14.21 -9.85 4.74
C LEU A 220 -13.52 -11.20 5.02
N GLN A 221 -12.19 -11.25 4.95
CA GLN A 221 -11.40 -12.42 5.35
C GLN A 221 -11.56 -12.81 6.82
N LYS A 222 -11.91 -11.84 7.68
CA LYS A 222 -12.20 -12.15 9.09
C LYS A 222 -13.56 -12.85 9.25
N LYS A 223 -14.44 -12.78 8.25
CA LYS A 223 -15.88 -13.04 8.36
C LYS A 223 -16.36 -14.34 7.70
N THR A 224 -15.64 -14.92 6.73
CA THR A 224 -16.14 -16.12 6.00
C THR A 224 -15.56 -17.45 6.51
N GLN A 225 -16.45 -18.38 6.88
CA GLN A 225 -16.09 -19.69 7.43
C GLN A 225 -16.57 -20.85 6.55
N LYS A 226 -15.87 -22.00 6.58
CA LYS A 226 -16.28 -23.22 5.85
C LYS A 226 -17.70 -23.69 6.21
N GLN A 227 -18.12 -23.53 7.46
CA GLN A 227 -19.49 -23.89 7.87
C GLN A 227 -20.55 -23.00 7.24
N VAL A 228 -20.21 -21.72 7.00
CA VAL A 228 -21.10 -20.76 6.35
C VAL A 228 -21.28 -21.14 4.89
N LEU A 229 -20.18 -21.49 4.20
CA LEU A 229 -20.28 -22.03 2.83
C LEU A 229 -21.08 -23.33 2.79
N LYS A 230 -20.80 -24.31 3.65
CA LYS A 230 -21.58 -25.56 3.71
C LYS A 230 -23.06 -25.33 3.94
N TYR A 231 -23.41 -24.31 4.71
CA TYR A 231 -24.79 -23.96 4.97
C TYR A 231 -25.44 -23.28 3.76
N ILE A 232 -24.78 -22.30 3.15
CA ILE A 232 -25.23 -21.65 1.90
C ILE A 232 -25.42 -22.70 0.80
N THR A 233 -24.50 -23.66 0.72
CA THR A 233 -24.55 -24.73 -0.28
C THR A 233 -25.34 -25.95 0.19
N ASN A 234 -25.95 -25.95 1.38
CA ASN A 234 -26.62 -27.12 1.99
C ASN A 234 -25.86 -28.46 1.80
N ASN A 235 -24.52 -28.44 1.96
CA ASN A 235 -23.58 -29.54 1.67
C ASN A 235 -23.58 -30.08 0.22
N ASN A 236 -24.39 -29.53 -0.67
CA ASN A 236 -24.47 -29.86 -2.08
C ASN A 236 -23.94 -28.67 -2.88
N TYR A 237 -22.71 -28.78 -3.39
CA TYR A 237 -22.03 -27.70 -4.10
C TYR A 237 -22.78 -27.23 -5.36
N SER A 238 -23.84 -27.90 -5.79
CA SER A 238 -24.78 -27.40 -6.81
C SER A 238 -25.68 -26.25 -6.33
N TYR A 239 -25.91 -26.05 -5.01
CA TYR A 239 -26.63 -24.89 -4.44
C TYR A 239 -25.81 -23.61 -4.40
N LEU A 240 -24.54 -23.68 -4.83
CA LEU A 240 -23.82 -22.49 -5.25
C LEU A 240 -24.70 -21.65 -6.23
N LYS A 241 -25.62 -22.30 -6.95
CA LYS A 241 -26.66 -21.73 -7.82
C LYS A 241 -27.49 -20.54 -7.35
N GLU A 242 -27.69 -20.29 -6.05
CA GLU A 242 -28.75 -19.32 -5.68
C GLU A 242 -28.36 -18.10 -4.85
N LYS A 243 -27.27 -18.04 -4.08
CA LYS A 243 -27.05 -16.86 -3.22
C LYS A 243 -25.59 -16.53 -2.94
N LEU A 244 -25.08 -15.53 -3.65
CA LEU A 244 -23.94 -14.76 -3.19
C LEU A 244 -24.17 -13.27 -3.37
N GLU A 245 -24.66 -12.67 -2.30
CA GLU A 245 -24.38 -11.27 -2.00
C GLU A 245 -23.85 -11.18 -0.56
N ASP A 246 -22.93 -10.21 -0.38
CA ASP A 246 -22.09 -9.91 0.78
C ASP A 246 -22.54 -10.55 2.11
N LEU A 247 -21.71 -11.49 2.59
CA LEU A 247 -21.85 -12.24 3.85
C LEU A 247 -21.79 -11.41 5.14
N TYR A 248 -21.89 -10.09 5.03
CA TYR A 248 -22.02 -9.17 6.16
C TYR A 248 -23.50 -8.83 6.47
N ILE A 249 -24.44 -9.11 5.55
CA ILE A 249 -25.85 -8.68 5.63
C ILE A 249 -26.82 -9.87 5.39
N SER A 250 -26.34 -11.11 5.40
CA SER A 250 -27.20 -12.27 5.15
C SER A 250 -28.17 -12.52 6.32
N ASP A 251 -29.45 -12.21 6.12
CA ASP A 251 -30.56 -12.56 7.03
C ASP A 251 -30.56 -14.05 7.40
N VAL A 252 -30.00 -14.89 6.54
CA VAL A 252 -29.91 -16.34 6.73
C VAL A 252 -28.94 -16.71 7.86
N TYR A 253 -27.82 -15.99 8.02
CA TYR A 253 -26.92 -16.21 9.16
C TYR A 253 -27.55 -15.70 10.46
N ARG A 254 -28.12 -14.50 10.42
CA ARG A 254 -28.76 -13.86 11.59
C ARG A 254 -29.91 -14.71 12.14
N ASN A 255 -30.73 -15.28 11.27
CA ASN A 255 -31.86 -16.13 11.65
C ASN A 255 -31.45 -17.46 12.29
N LYS A 256 -30.24 -17.97 12.01
CA LYS A 256 -29.79 -19.30 12.48
C LYS A 256 -28.75 -19.27 13.59
N PHE A 257 -27.88 -18.26 13.59
CA PHE A 257 -26.78 -18.11 14.54
C PHE A 257 -26.92 -16.85 15.42
N GLY A 258 -27.96 -16.04 15.22
CA GLY A 258 -28.17 -14.79 15.94
C GLY A 258 -27.09 -13.75 15.63
N ASP A 259 -26.91 -12.78 16.53
CA ASP A 259 -25.80 -11.80 16.49
C ASP A 259 -24.50 -12.37 17.10
N GLN A 260 -24.36 -13.71 17.22
CA GLN A 260 -23.16 -14.31 17.79
C GLN A 260 -21.93 -14.12 16.87
N PRO A 261 -20.79 -13.63 17.39
CA PRO A 261 -19.60 -13.45 16.59
C PRO A 261 -19.13 -14.80 16.03
N PHE A 262 -18.70 -14.78 14.77
CA PHE A 262 -18.13 -15.94 14.08
C PHE A 262 -17.12 -16.70 14.94
N ASP A 263 -17.33 -18.00 15.11
CA ASP A 263 -16.42 -18.88 15.88
C ASP A 263 -15.02 -18.88 15.28
N THR A 264 -14.10 -18.14 15.91
CA THR A 264 -12.74 -17.93 15.41
C THR A 264 -11.87 -19.20 15.38
N SER A 265 -12.34 -20.30 16.00
CA SER A 265 -11.68 -21.61 15.96
C SER A 265 -11.97 -22.40 14.67
N LYS A 266 -12.98 -22.01 13.90
CA LYS A 266 -13.40 -22.72 12.67
C LYS A 266 -12.60 -22.28 11.44
N ARG A 267 -12.48 -23.19 10.48
CA ARG A 267 -11.67 -23.00 9.26
C ARG A 267 -12.19 -21.82 8.42
N LYS A 268 -11.44 -20.73 8.43
CA LYS A 268 -11.59 -19.60 7.49
C LYS A 268 -11.02 -19.97 6.12
N ILE A 269 -11.56 -19.34 5.08
CA ILE A 269 -11.21 -19.59 3.68
C ILE A 269 -10.56 -18.32 3.12
N PRO A 270 -9.42 -18.44 2.41
CA PRO A 270 -8.77 -17.32 1.74
C PRO A 270 -9.73 -16.58 0.81
N TYR A 271 -9.57 -15.26 0.68
CA TYR A 271 -10.44 -14.43 -0.15
C TYR A 271 -10.36 -14.83 -1.62
N SER A 272 -9.16 -15.13 -2.12
CA SER A 272 -8.95 -15.66 -3.47
C SER A 272 -9.86 -16.85 -3.79
N LEU A 273 -9.95 -17.84 -2.88
CA LEU A 273 -10.82 -19.00 -3.08
C LEU A 273 -12.31 -18.65 -2.97
N ILE A 274 -12.67 -17.70 -2.12
CA ILE A 274 -14.05 -17.20 -2.07
C ILE A 274 -14.40 -16.64 -3.45
N THR A 275 -13.59 -15.75 -4.01
CA THR A 275 -13.89 -15.12 -5.30
C THR A 275 -14.01 -16.10 -6.47
N VAL A 276 -13.27 -17.21 -6.48
CA VAL A 276 -13.46 -18.30 -7.47
C VAL A 276 -14.87 -18.88 -7.37
N ILE A 277 -15.28 -19.19 -6.14
CA ILE A 277 -16.61 -19.72 -5.84
C ILE A 277 -17.67 -18.70 -6.28
N GLU A 278 -17.47 -17.41 -5.99
CA GLU A 278 -18.41 -16.37 -6.39
C GLU A 278 -18.56 -16.20 -7.89
N LYS A 279 -17.46 -16.26 -8.62
CA LYS A 279 -17.47 -16.18 -10.08
C LYS A 279 -18.26 -17.35 -10.69
N HIS A 280 -17.93 -18.57 -10.28
CA HIS A 280 -18.61 -19.78 -10.76
C HIS A 280 -20.12 -19.71 -10.52
N ILE A 281 -20.53 -19.14 -9.39
CA ILE A 281 -21.95 -18.91 -9.10
C ILE A 281 -22.59 -17.99 -10.10
N LYS A 282 -22.00 -16.82 -10.31
CA LYS A 282 -22.56 -15.81 -11.22
C LYS A 282 -22.69 -16.37 -12.63
N GLU A 283 -21.68 -17.08 -13.11
CA GLU A 283 -21.61 -17.56 -14.48
C GLU A 283 -22.58 -18.70 -14.81
N GLU A 284 -22.71 -19.68 -13.91
CA GLU A 284 -23.49 -20.89 -14.21
C GLU A 284 -24.97 -20.79 -13.85
N TYR A 285 -25.33 -19.78 -13.06
CA TYR A 285 -26.58 -19.84 -12.31
C TYR A 285 -27.36 -18.53 -12.17
N LEU A 286 -26.72 -17.38 -12.42
CA LEU A 286 -27.37 -16.07 -12.38
C LEU A 286 -27.40 -15.37 -13.75
N ASN A 287 -26.90 -16.04 -14.80
CA ASN A 287 -27.02 -15.64 -16.21
C ASN A 287 -28.31 -16.17 -16.83
#